data_AF-A0A455UHF4-F1
#
_entry.id   AF-A0A455UHF4-F1
#
_cell.length_a   1.000
_cell.length_b   1.000
_cell.length_c   1.000
_cell.angle_alpha   90.00
_cell.angle_beta   90.00
_cell.angle_gamma   90.00
#
_symmetry.space_group_name_H-M   'P 1'
#
loop_
_entity.id
_entity.type
_entity.pdbx_description
1 polymer ?
#
loop_
_entity_poly.entity_id
_entity_poly.type
_entity_poly.pdbx_seq_one_letter_code
_entity_poly.pdbx_strand_id
1 'polypeptide(L)'
;MVMALAIATVYSMRDDERGSLVPDPAARAQAGDIDGPSVVIDPNRYVWKNPTWQGRPWHETVLYELHAGALGGFKGVRQHLPYLAELGVTAIELMPVSEFPGARNWGYDGVLPYAVEASYGSPDEMKELIDEAHSHGLMVFLDVVYNHFGPDGNYLANYAGAFFREDLVTPWGPSIDFRQPMVRRYFIDNALMWLEEYRLDGLRFDAVHAISEKDFLIELAETIRARIAPERHIHLVLENEGNTASLLSTDQFTAQWNDDWHNVMHVLLTGEQEGYYSDFVDNATPRLARCLSEGFIFQGDTSRHGHSRGEPSAHLPPTAFVAFLQNHDQTGNRALGERLSVLTDAESLAAATVLLLLSPMVPLLFMGEEWGSKRPFLFFTEHNEELAQAVREGRRAEFADFSAFLDEKSREQIPDPNALTTFEASIPDFDVRETSSYAACLARYRTLLKLRHRHIVPRLKAP
;
A
#
# COMPACT_ATOMS: atom_id res chain seq x y z
N MET A 1 40.97 8.46 12.15
CA MET A 1 41.11 7.04 11.77
C MET A 1 39.69 6.50 11.72
N VAL A 2 39.07 6.44 10.54
CA VAL A 2 37.72 5.88 10.40
C VAL A 2 37.87 4.37 10.61
N MET A 3 37.50 3.87 11.79
CA MET A 3 37.36 2.43 11.97
C MET A 3 36.23 1.98 11.06
N ALA A 4 36.55 1.16 10.05
CA ALA A 4 35.52 0.42 9.34
C ALA A 4 34.84 -0.51 10.36
N LEU A 5 33.58 -0.22 10.70
CA LEU A 5 32.75 -1.13 11.48
C LEU A 5 32.56 -2.41 10.67
N ALA A 6 32.66 -3.57 11.32
CA ALA A 6 32.42 -4.83 10.65
C ALA A 6 30.93 -4.96 10.26
N ILE A 7 30.64 -5.67 9.18
CA ILE A 7 29.27 -6.02 8.80
C ILE A 7 28.60 -6.77 9.97
N ALA A 8 27.30 -6.53 10.18
CA ALA A 8 26.52 -7.04 11.30
C ALA A 8 26.96 -6.54 12.69
N THR A 9 27.77 -5.47 12.75
CA THR A 9 27.99 -4.75 14.01
C THR A 9 26.68 -4.08 14.42
N VAL A 10 26.28 -4.28 15.68
CA VAL A 10 25.16 -3.60 16.30
C VAL A 10 25.59 -2.25 16.86
N TYR A 11 24.76 -1.22 16.71
CA TYR A 11 25.01 0.13 17.22
C TYR A 11 23.72 0.82 17.65
N SER A 12 23.85 1.81 18.53
CA SER A 12 22.75 2.71 18.90
C SER A 12 23.29 4.13 18.93
N MET A 13 22.42 5.09 18.65
CA MET A 13 22.72 6.50 18.88
C MET A 13 22.48 6.85 20.34
N ARG A 14 23.14 7.89 20.83
CA ARG A 14 22.87 8.46 22.16
C ARG A 14 22.04 9.72 21.98
N ASP A 15 20.89 9.77 22.62
CA ASP A 15 20.14 11.00 22.82
C ASP A 15 20.91 11.87 23.82
N ASP A 16 21.46 12.99 23.38
CA ASP A 16 22.31 13.84 24.22
C ASP A 16 21.52 14.55 25.33
N GLU A 17 20.21 14.77 25.14
CA GLU A 17 19.36 15.43 26.13
C GLU A 17 18.88 14.45 27.21
N ARG A 18 18.42 13.27 26.79
CA ARG A 18 17.86 12.25 27.71
C ARG A 18 18.89 11.24 28.19
N GLY A 19 20.04 11.13 27.54
CA GLY A 19 21.09 10.16 27.82
C GLY A 19 20.76 8.72 27.42
N SER A 20 19.55 8.46 26.92
CA SER A 20 19.08 7.15 26.47
C SER A 20 19.75 6.73 25.17
N LEU A 21 19.79 5.41 24.94
CA LEU A 21 20.18 4.86 23.64
C LEU A 21 18.92 4.77 22.77
N VAL A 22 19.04 5.16 21.51
CA VAL A 22 17.94 5.16 20.53
C VAL A 22 18.42 4.53 19.21
N PRO A 23 17.52 3.93 18.42
CA PRO A 23 17.84 3.44 17.09
C PRO A 23 18.22 4.58 16.14
N ASP A 24 18.99 4.26 15.11
CA ASP A 24 19.22 5.17 13.97
C ASP A 24 17.92 5.30 13.15
N PRO A 25 17.39 6.51 12.91
CA PRO A 25 16.17 6.70 12.13
C PRO A 25 16.33 6.21 10.69
N ALA A 26 17.56 6.23 10.16
CA ALA A 26 17.93 5.72 8.85
C ALA A 26 18.59 4.33 8.92
N ALA A 27 18.36 3.56 10.00
CA ALA A 27 18.86 2.21 10.15
C ALA A 27 18.47 1.33 8.95
N ARG A 28 19.41 0.48 8.50
CA ARG A 28 19.13 -0.48 7.41
C ARG A 28 18.53 -1.80 7.90
N ALA A 29 18.57 -2.06 9.20
CA ALA A 29 17.93 -3.17 9.89
C ALA A 29 18.02 -2.96 11.41
N GLN A 30 17.14 -3.62 12.16
CA GLN A 30 17.17 -3.68 13.62
C GLN A 30 17.61 -5.06 14.14
N ALA A 31 18.27 -5.07 15.30
CA ALA A 31 18.57 -6.28 16.05
C ALA A 31 17.50 -6.48 17.13
N GLY A 32 16.44 -7.20 16.77
CA GLY A 32 15.25 -7.35 17.63
C GLY A 32 14.11 -6.51 17.08
N ASP A 33 13.37 -5.89 17.99
CA ASP A 33 12.23 -4.99 17.71
C ASP A 33 12.73 -3.53 17.62
N ILE A 34 11.80 -2.59 17.48
CA ILE A 34 12.03 -1.18 17.16
C ILE A 34 12.98 -0.43 18.11
N ASP A 35 12.95 -0.74 19.41
CA ASP A 35 13.82 -0.12 20.43
C ASP A 35 15.23 -0.75 20.48
N GLY A 36 15.47 -1.77 19.65
CA GLY A 36 16.71 -2.50 19.57
C GLY A 36 17.87 -1.66 19.01
N PRO A 37 19.09 -2.20 19.07
CA PRO A 37 20.22 -1.64 18.34
C PRO A 37 20.07 -1.82 16.82
N SER A 38 20.42 -0.78 16.08
CA SER A 38 20.55 -0.83 14.63
C SER A 38 21.70 -1.73 14.19
N VAL A 39 21.59 -2.29 12.98
CA VAL A 39 22.59 -3.21 12.41
C VAL A 39 23.25 -2.58 11.20
N VAL A 40 24.59 -2.63 11.16
CA VAL A 40 25.35 -2.25 9.95
C VAL A 40 25.17 -3.32 8.86
N ILE A 41 24.51 -2.95 7.77
CA ILE A 41 24.26 -3.80 6.60
C ILE A 41 25.25 -3.45 5.47
N ASP A 42 25.83 -4.47 4.84
CA ASP A 42 26.53 -4.32 3.56
C ASP A 42 25.52 -4.43 2.42
N PRO A 43 25.26 -3.35 1.67
CA PRO A 43 24.27 -3.35 0.61
C PRO A 43 24.62 -4.31 -0.54
N ASN A 44 25.90 -4.66 -0.71
CA ASN A 44 26.41 -5.51 -1.79
C ASN A 44 26.59 -6.98 -1.39
N ARG A 45 26.19 -7.35 -0.16
CA ARG A 45 26.30 -8.73 0.32
C ARG A 45 25.47 -9.72 -0.50
N TYR A 46 24.24 -9.33 -0.84
CA TYR A 46 23.37 -10.14 -1.69
C TYR A 46 23.81 -10.08 -3.15
N VAL A 47 24.01 -11.25 -3.77
CA VAL A 47 24.38 -11.36 -5.18
C VAL A 47 23.15 -11.65 -6.03
N TRP A 48 22.69 -10.65 -6.76
CA TRP A 48 21.53 -10.73 -7.66
C TRP A 48 21.73 -11.77 -8.77
N LYS A 49 20.72 -12.63 -8.95
CA LYS A 49 20.69 -13.70 -9.97
C LYS A 49 20.07 -13.23 -11.28
N ASN A 50 19.23 -12.19 -11.26
CA ASN A 50 18.61 -11.59 -12.45
C ASN A 50 19.14 -10.16 -12.71
N PRO A 51 20.42 -9.99 -13.07
CA PRO A 51 21.02 -8.65 -13.25
C PRO A 51 20.52 -7.93 -14.52
N THR A 52 19.98 -8.66 -15.48
CA THR A 52 19.46 -8.09 -16.75
C THR A 52 17.99 -7.68 -16.67
N TRP A 53 17.33 -7.87 -15.53
CA TRP A 53 15.95 -7.43 -15.34
C TRP A 53 15.85 -5.90 -15.43
N GLN A 54 14.89 -5.43 -16.24
CA GLN A 54 14.65 -4.03 -16.55
C GLN A 54 13.24 -3.55 -16.13
N GLY A 55 12.45 -4.40 -15.48
CA GLY A 55 11.02 -4.14 -15.26
C GLY A 55 10.18 -4.44 -16.50
N ARG A 56 8.90 -4.08 -16.45
CA ARG A 56 7.95 -4.22 -17.57
C ARG A 56 7.34 -2.88 -17.97
N PRO A 57 6.91 -2.70 -19.22
CA PRO A 57 6.13 -1.54 -19.60
C PRO A 57 4.84 -1.41 -18.78
N TRP A 58 4.50 -0.17 -18.37
CA TRP A 58 3.37 0.10 -17.47
C TRP A 58 2.01 -0.41 -17.98
N HIS A 59 1.77 -0.34 -19.29
CA HIS A 59 0.49 -0.75 -19.88
C HIS A 59 0.23 -2.27 -19.79
N GLU A 60 1.21 -3.08 -19.39
CA GLU A 60 1.04 -4.51 -19.13
C GLU A 60 0.58 -4.81 -17.70
N THR A 61 0.58 -3.80 -16.81
CA THR A 61 0.41 -4.01 -15.36
C THR A 61 -0.94 -4.60 -15.00
N VAL A 62 -0.87 -5.63 -14.15
CA VAL A 62 -1.93 -6.16 -13.28
C VAL A 62 -1.30 -6.28 -11.89
N LEU A 63 -1.75 -5.45 -10.96
CA LEU A 63 -1.25 -5.40 -9.58
C LEU A 63 -1.93 -6.48 -8.73
N TYR A 64 -1.16 -7.05 -7.81
CA TYR A 64 -1.65 -7.95 -6.78
C TYR A 64 -1.12 -7.47 -5.42
N GLU A 65 -1.97 -6.81 -4.67
CA GLU A 65 -1.67 -6.30 -3.35
C GLU A 65 -1.67 -7.44 -2.32
N LEU A 66 -0.63 -7.49 -1.49
CA LEU A 66 -0.48 -8.51 -0.45
C LEU A 66 0.21 -7.99 0.80
N HIS A 67 -0.08 -8.65 1.92
CA HIS A 67 0.52 -8.37 3.21
C HIS A 67 1.58 -9.42 3.56
N ALA A 68 2.86 -9.01 3.65
CA ALA A 68 3.97 -9.94 3.85
C ALA A 68 3.83 -10.78 5.13
N GLY A 69 3.50 -10.15 6.28
CA GLY A 69 3.32 -10.86 7.54
C GLY A 69 2.21 -11.91 7.50
N ALA A 70 1.10 -11.63 6.81
CA ALA A 70 -0.04 -12.55 6.71
C ALA A 70 0.27 -13.75 5.80
N LEU A 71 1.27 -13.62 4.93
CA LEU A 71 1.77 -14.71 4.10
C LEU A 71 3.00 -15.40 4.69
N GLY A 72 3.40 -15.07 5.92
CA GLY A 72 4.56 -15.69 6.60
C GLY A 72 5.90 -15.04 6.27
N GLY A 73 5.93 -13.72 6.09
CA GLY A 73 7.12 -12.92 5.80
C GLY A 73 7.60 -13.08 4.36
N PHE A 74 8.79 -12.54 4.04
CA PHE A 74 9.32 -12.52 2.68
C PHE A 74 9.47 -13.92 2.07
N LYS A 75 9.92 -14.88 2.89
CA LYS A 75 10.02 -16.30 2.49
C LYS A 75 8.66 -16.90 2.15
N GLY A 76 7.61 -16.51 2.86
CA GLY A 76 6.26 -16.99 2.64
C GLY A 76 5.68 -16.42 1.34
N VAL A 77 5.77 -15.11 1.12
CA VAL A 77 5.39 -14.46 -0.15
C VAL A 77 6.08 -15.14 -1.34
N ARG A 78 7.37 -15.44 -1.21
CA ARG A 78 8.18 -16.08 -2.25
C ARG A 78 7.59 -17.42 -2.73
N GLN A 79 7.00 -18.19 -1.83
CA GLN A 79 6.38 -19.49 -2.17
C GLN A 79 5.15 -19.34 -3.08
N HIS A 80 4.52 -18.18 -3.10
CA HIS A 80 3.33 -17.91 -3.91
C HIS A 80 3.66 -17.32 -5.29
N LEU A 81 4.90 -16.87 -5.55
CA LEU A 81 5.28 -16.23 -6.82
C LEU A 81 4.99 -17.10 -8.07
N PRO A 82 5.27 -18.42 -8.09
CA PRO A 82 4.96 -19.24 -9.26
C PRO A 82 3.45 -19.26 -9.57
N TYR A 83 2.62 -19.33 -8.51
CA TYR A 83 1.17 -19.30 -8.64
C TYR A 83 0.67 -17.95 -9.15
N LEU A 84 1.19 -16.85 -8.62
CA LEU A 84 0.81 -15.49 -9.05
C LEU A 84 1.17 -15.26 -10.52
N ALA A 85 2.36 -15.68 -10.95
CA ALA A 85 2.76 -15.63 -12.35
C ALA A 85 1.83 -16.48 -13.24
N GLU A 86 1.44 -17.68 -12.81
CA GLU A 86 0.49 -18.53 -13.54
C GLU A 86 -0.92 -17.95 -13.62
N LEU A 87 -1.39 -17.30 -12.55
CA LEU A 87 -2.67 -16.60 -12.49
C LEU A 87 -2.75 -15.54 -13.60
N GLY A 88 -1.63 -14.90 -13.91
CA GLY A 88 -1.50 -13.86 -14.93
C GLY A 88 -1.42 -12.45 -14.36
N VAL A 89 -1.07 -12.30 -13.08
CA VAL A 89 -0.64 -11.00 -12.55
C VAL A 89 0.77 -10.70 -13.05
N THR A 90 1.13 -9.42 -13.10
CA THR A 90 2.45 -9.00 -13.62
C THR A 90 3.25 -8.18 -12.63
N ALA A 91 2.63 -7.81 -11.50
CA ALA A 91 3.23 -7.05 -10.44
C ALA A 91 2.64 -7.49 -9.10
N ILE A 92 3.48 -7.66 -8.08
CA ILE A 92 3.04 -7.70 -6.69
C ILE A 92 3.22 -6.32 -6.08
N GLU A 93 2.29 -5.90 -5.24
CA GLU A 93 2.39 -4.69 -4.43
C GLU A 93 2.43 -5.09 -2.96
N LEU A 94 3.59 -4.91 -2.34
CA LEU A 94 3.78 -5.17 -0.93
C LEU A 94 3.20 -3.99 -0.14
N MET A 95 2.29 -4.28 0.79
CA MET A 95 1.98 -3.34 1.88
C MET A 95 3.27 -2.93 2.62
N PRO A 96 3.26 -1.81 3.38
CA PRO A 96 4.50 -1.25 3.91
C PRO A 96 5.29 -2.25 4.75
N VAL A 97 6.62 -2.22 4.58
CA VAL A 97 7.56 -3.13 5.24
C VAL A 97 8.53 -2.39 6.15
N SER A 98 8.33 -1.09 6.37
CA SER A 98 9.15 -0.30 7.31
C SER A 98 9.02 -0.88 8.72
N GLU A 99 10.12 -0.94 9.47
CA GLU A 99 10.09 -1.42 10.86
C GLU A 99 9.06 -0.66 11.69
N PHE A 100 8.19 -1.42 12.36
CA PHE A 100 7.16 -0.94 13.27
C PHE A 100 7.25 -1.68 14.62
N PRO A 101 6.57 -1.19 15.67
CA PRO A 101 6.54 -1.90 16.96
C PRO A 101 5.82 -3.25 16.87
N GLY A 102 6.46 -4.31 17.40
CA GLY A 102 5.89 -5.65 17.44
C GLY A 102 5.99 -6.40 16.11
N ALA A 103 5.32 -7.55 15.99
CA ALA A 103 5.47 -8.45 14.84
C ALA A 103 4.23 -8.50 13.92
N ARG A 104 3.17 -7.76 14.24
CA ARG A 104 1.89 -7.76 13.53
C ARG A 104 1.36 -6.35 13.40
N ASN A 105 1.44 -5.79 12.21
CA ASN A 105 0.84 -4.52 11.84
C ASN A 105 0.56 -4.54 10.34
N TRP A 106 -0.35 -3.72 9.82
CA TRP A 106 -0.47 -3.53 8.37
C TRP A 106 0.76 -2.89 7.73
N GLY A 107 1.58 -2.18 8.52
CA GLY A 107 2.82 -1.52 8.12
C GLY A 107 2.76 0.00 8.19
N TYR A 108 1.56 0.58 8.32
CA TYR A 108 1.36 2.03 8.34
C TYR A 108 1.87 2.71 9.62
N ASP A 109 2.05 1.94 10.70
CA ASP A 109 2.72 2.42 11.93
C ASP A 109 4.26 2.35 11.86
N GLY A 110 4.83 2.24 10.66
CA GLY A 110 6.28 2.23 10.45
C GLY A 110 6.96 3.49 10.98
N VAL A 111 8.11 3.33 11.64
CA VAL A 111 8.88 4.45 12.18
C VAL A 111 10.34 4.49 11.70
N LEU A 112 10.89 3.38 11.19
CA LEU A 112 12.20 3.35 10.54
C LEU A 112 12.05 2.98 9.05
N PRO A 113 11.78 3.95 8.17
CA PRO A 113 11.47 3.69 6.76
C PRO A 113 12.61 3.06 5.96
N TYR A 114 13.84 3.05 6.51
CA TYR A 114 15.02 2.47 5.88
C TYR A 114 15.27 0.99 6.25
N ALA A 115 14.59 0.49 7.28
CA ALA A 115 14.71 -0.88 7.77
C ALA A 115 13.49 -1.68 7.33
N VAL A 116 13.73 -2.89 6.81
CA VAL A 116 12.65 -3.87 6.66
C VAL A 116 12.27 -4.41 8.03
N GLU A 117 10.97 -4.63 8.22
CA GLU A 117 10.37 -5.21 9.42
C GLU A 117 11.02 -6.55 9.77
N ALA A 118 11.69 -6.59 10.92
CA ALA A 118 12.50 -7.72 11.36
C ALA A 118 11.70 -9.03 11.46
N SER A 119 10.42 -8.96 11.80
CA SER A 119 9.53 -10.14 11.85
C SER A 119 9.20 -10.72 10.47
N TYR A 120 9.33 -9.94 9.39
CA TYR A 120 9.08 -10.40 8.01
C TYR A 120 10.31 -11.10 7.41
N GLY A 121 11.49 -10.75 7.89
CA GLY A 121 12.76 -11.34 7.49
C GLY A 121 13.88 -10.30 7.36
N SER A 122 15.07 -10.78 7.01
CA SER A 122 16.24 -9.93 6.82
C SER A 122 16.21 -9.10 5.52
N PRO A 123 17.02 -8.02 5.41
CA PRO A 123 17.24 -7.32 4.15
C PRO A 123 17.63 -8.22 2.98
N ASP A 124 18.44 -9.26 3.22
CA ASP A 124 18.83 -10.23 2.19
C ASP A 124 17.62 -11.09 1.76
N GLU A 125 16.73 -11.47 2.68
CA GLU A 125 15.51 -12.23 2.35
C GLU A 125 14.51 -11.39 1.53
N MET A 126 14.42 -10.08 1.78
CA MET A 126 13.65 -9.15 0.92
C MET A 126 14.27 -9.08 -0.49
N LYS A 127 15.60 -8.97 -0.59
CA LYS A 127 16.30 -9.01 -1.90
C LYS A 127 16.08 -10.34 -2.62
N GLU A 128 16.09 -11.47 -1.90
CA GLU A 128 15.77 -12.80 -2.45
C GLU A 128 14.34 -12.87 -2.99
N LEU A 129 13.36 -12.34 -2.26
CA LEU A 129 11.96 -12.27 -2.72
C LEU A 129 11.86 -11.50 -4.05
N ILE A 130 12.48 -10.32 -4.12
CA ILE A 130 12.45 -9.46 -5.30
C ILE A 130 13.11 -10.14 -6.50
N ASP A 131 14.31 -10.70 -6.29
CA ASP A 131 15.05 -11.38 -7.34
C ASP A 131 14.31 -12.63 -7.87
N GLU A 132 13.61 -13.37 -7.00
CA GLU A 132 12.78 -14.50 -7.41
C GLU A 132 11.54 -14.04 -8.19
N ALA A 133 10.90 -12.94 -7.77
CA ALA A 133 9.78 -12.34 -8.51
C ALA A 133 10.22 -11.92 -9.92
N HIS A 134 11.39 -11.29 -10.06
CA HIS A 134 11.97 -10.92 -11.35
C HIS A 134 12.21 -12.15 -12.25
N SER A 135 12.64 -13.28 -11.68
CA SER A 135 12.83 -14.53 -12.43
C SER A 135 11.51 -15.11 -12.99
N HIS A 136 10.39 -14.79 -12.35
CA HIS A 136 9.03 -15.11 -12.81
C HIS A 136 8.42 -14.05 -13.72
N GLY A 137 9.16 -12.98 -14.03
CA GLY A 137 8.66 -11.87 -14.83
C GLY A 137 7.63 -11.00 -14.10
N LEU A 138 7.66 -11.01 -12.76
CA LEU A 138 6.81 -10.18 -11.91
C LEU A 138 7.58 -8.93 -11.49
N MET A 139 6.97 -7.76 -11.65
CA MET A 139 7.43 -6.54 -11.01
C MET A 139 7.13 -6.58 -9.51
N VAL A 140 7.93 -5.88 -8.70
CA VAL A 140 7.68 -5.72 -7.27
C VAL A 140 7.54 -4.24 -6.93
N PHE A 141 6.39 -3.88 -6.37
CA PHE A 141 6.08 -2.56 -5.85
C PHE A 141 6.13 -2.59 -4.33
N LEU A 142 6.52 -1.48 -3.73
CA LEU A 142 6.44 -1.28 -2.29
C LEU A 142 5.57 -0.05 -1.99
N ASP A 143 4.62 -0.23 -1.09
CA ASP A 143 3.89 0.86 -0.45
C ASP A 143 4.81 1.58 0.56
N VAL A 144 4.95 2.90 0.41
CA VAL A 144 5.80 3.75 1.24
C VAL A 144 4.99 4.87 1.89
N VAL A 145 5.23 5.05 3.19
CA VAL A 145 4.50 6.01 4.04
C VAL A 145 5.39 7.21 4.31
N TYR A 146 5.16 8.30 3.58
CA TYR A 146 5.93 9.56 3.70
C TYR A 146 5.12 10.71 4.30
N ASN A 147 3.87 10.46 4.68
CA ASN A 147 2.97 11.48 5.20
C ASN A 147 2.94 11.54 6.74
N HIS A 148 3.31 10.46 7.44
CA HIS A 148 3.43 10.39 8.89
C HIS A 148 4.46 9.33 9.34
N PHE A 149 4.62 9.18 10.65
CA PHE A 149 5.29 8.03 11.30
C PHE A 149 4.33 7.41 12.30
N GLY A 150 4.49 6.12 12.59
CA GLY A 150 3.73 5.44 13.63
C GLY A 150 3.85 6.07 15.03
N PRO A 151 2.88 5.77 15.91
CA PRO A 151 2.73 6.43 17.21
C PRO A 151 3.74 5.98 18.29
N ASP A 152 4.50 4.91 18.05
CA ASP A 152 5.45 4.32 19.01
C ASP A 152 6.77 3.95 18.32
N GLY A 153 7.89 4.12 19.02
CA GLY A 153 9.25 3.88 18.51
C GLY A 153 9.86 4.99 17.64
N ASN A 154 9.15 6.11 17.39
CA ASN A 154 9.73 7.24 16.66
C ASN A 154 10.46 8.23 17.59
N TYR A 155 11.79 8.18 17.55
CA TYR A 155 12.65 9.01 18.39
C TYR A 155 13.11 10.32 17.72
N LEU A 156 12.76 10.58 16.44
CA LEU A 156 13.26 11.75 15.70
C LEU A 156 12.95 13.07 16.41
N ALA A 157 11.77 13.19 17.02
CA ALA A 157 11.37 14.39 17.73
C ALA A 157 12.26 14.72 18.93
N ASN A 158 12.94 13.72 19.52
CA ASN A 158 13.77 13.92 20.70
C ASN A 158 15.10 14.62 20.39
N TYR A 159 15.73 14.34 19.25
CA TYR A 159 17.06 14.87 18.91
C TYR A 159 17.08 15.69 17.61
N ALA A 160 16.02 15.62 16.80
CA ALA A 160 15.87 16.34 15.54
C ALA A 160 14.48 16.97 15.46
N GLY A 161 14.04 17.69 16.49
CA GLY A 161 12.69 18.28 16.57
C GLY A 161 12.27 19.10 15.34
N ALA A 162 13.21 19.77 14.66
CA ALA A 162 12.98 20.51 13.41
C ALA A 162 12.59 19.61 12.21
N PHE A 163 12.62 18.28 12.35
CA PHE A 163 12.06 17.34 11.39
C PHE A 163 10.54 17.49 11.28
N PHE A 164 9.91 17.95 12.37
CA PHE A 164 8.48 18.17 12.47
C PHE A 164 8.16 19.66 12.55
N ARG A 165 6.98 20.02 12.09
CA ARG A 165 6.44 21.37 12.21
C ARG A 165 5.42 21.43 13.34
N GLU A 166 5.44 22.54 14.08
CA GLU A 166 4.54 22.76 15.22
C GLU A 166 3.23 23.46 14.82
N ASP A 167 3.19 24.07 13.63
CA ASP A 167 2.06 24.86 13.14
C ASP A 167 0.97 24.02 12.44
N LEU A 168 1.22 22.73 12.23
CA LEU A 168 0.26 21.80 11.63
C LEU A 168 0.29 20.45 12.35
N VAL A 169 -0.84 20.10 12.95
CA VAL A 169 -1.06 18.80 13.62
C VAL A 169 -2.01 17.98 12.75
N THR A 170 -1.60 16.76 12.42
CA THR A 170 -2.43 15.77 11.71
C THR A 170 -3.12 14.85 12.73
N PRO A 171 -4.12 14.04 12.32
CA PRO A 171 -4.68 13.00 13.18
C PRO A 171 -3.64 12.01 13.74
N TRP A 172 -2.48 11.86 13.09
CA TRP A 172 -1.40 10.94 13.46
C TRP A 172 -0.24 11.60 14.24
N GLY A 173 -0.35 12.90 14.56
CA GLY A 173 0.68 13.64 15.31
C GLY A 173 1.24 14.86 14.59
N PRO A 174 2.36 15.45 15.07
CA PRO A 174 3.03 16.56 14.41
C PRO A 174 3.37 16.23 12.96
N SER A 175 3.09 17.16 12.05
CA SER A 175 3.34 16.93 10.62
C SER A 175 4.83 16.96 10.31
N ILE A 176 5.26 16.20 9.31
CA ILE A 176 6.62 16.25 8.77
C ILE A 176 6.88 17.62 8.11
N ASP A 177 8.04 18.23 8.37
CA ASP A 177 8.40 19.53 7.81
C ASP A 177 9.19 19.43 6.50
N PHE A 178 8.47 19.25 5.38
CA PHE A 178 9.06 19.22 4.04
C PHE A 178 9.58 20.58 3.54
N ARG A 179 9.50 21.65 4.34
CA ARG A 179 10.21 22.91 4.07
C ARG A 179 11.71 22.78 4.36
N GLN A 180 12.10 21.79 5.17
CA GLN A 180 13.49 21.54 5.53
C GLN A 180 14.18 20.68 4.46
N PRO A 181 15.28 21.14 3.84
CA PRO A 181 15.98 20.37 2.80
C PRO A 181 16.46 19.00 3.28
N MET A 182 16.86 18.84 4.55
CA MET A 182 17.29 17.55 5.07
C MET A 182 16.15 16.54 5.22
N VAL A 183 14.92 17.00 5.51
CA VAL A 183 13.73 16.14 5.57
C VAL A 183 13.35 15.66 4.18
N ARG A 184 13.35 16.57 3.19
CA ARG A 184 13.14 16.20 1.78
C ARG A 184 14.19 15.18 1.33
N ARG A 185 15.46 15.44 1.65
CA ARG A 185 16.55 14.53 1.31
C ARG A 185 16.41 13.16 1.96
N TYR A 186 15.97 13.10 3.21
CA TYR A 186 15.72 11.85 3.93
C TYR A 186 14.70 10.96 3.22
N PHE A 187 13.59 11.51 2.72
CA PHE A 187 12.61 10.70 1.99
C PHE A 187 13.00 10.42 0.54
N ILE A 188 13.70 11.34 -0.13
CA ILE A 188 14.24 11.09 -1.48
C ILE A 188 15.28 9.96 -1.46
N ASP A 189 16.21 9.99 -0.51
CA ASP A 189 17.22 8.92 -0.37
C ASP A 189 16.58 7.58 0.04
N ASN A 190 15.47 7.60 0.78
CA ASN A 190 14.71 6.39 1.09
C ASN A 190 14.10 5.77 -0.17
N ALA A 191 13.41 6.57 -0.99
CA ALA A 191 12.84 6.10 -2.25
C ALA A 191 13.93 5.55 -3.19
N LEU A 192 15.07 6.24 -3.27
CA LEU A 192 16.20 5.80 -4.08
C LEU A 192 16.84 4.52 -3.54
N MET A 193 16.93 4.33 -2.23
CA MET A 193 17.39 3.07 -1.64
C MET A 193 16.51 1.90 -2.11
N TRP A 194 15.19 2.04 -2.02
CA TRP A 194 14.24 1.01 -2.45
C TRP A 194 14.39 0.67 -3.95
N LEU A 195 14.55 1.70 -4.80
CA LEU A 195 14.61 1.52 -6.24
C LEU A 195 15.99 1.09 -6.77
N GLU A 196 17.08 1.54 -6.16
CA GLU A 196 18.47 1.26 -6.59
C GLU A 196 19.02 0.00 -5.89
N GLU A 197 18.93 -0.08 -4.57
CA GLU A 197 19.55 -1.15 -3.78
C GLU A 197 18.69 -2.40 -3.73
N TYR A 198 17.40 -2.25 -3.44
CA TYR A 198 16.45 -3.37 -3.44
C TYR A 198 15.90 -3.65 -4.84
N ARG A 199 16.18 -2.79 -5.83
CA ARG A 199 15.78 -2.97 -7.25
C ARG A 199 14.27 -3.12 -7.44
N LEU A 200 13.46 -2.51 -6.57
CA LEU A 200 12.00 -2.50 -6.66
C LEU A 200 11.53 -1.80 -7.93
N ASP A 201 10.53 -2.35 -8.61
CA ASP A 201 10.05 -1.86 -9.90
C ASP A 201 9.16 -0.63 -9.82
N GLY A 202 8.63 -0.34 -8.64
CA GLY A 202 7.85 0.85 -8.39
C GLY A 202 7.59 1.09 -6.92
N LEU A 203 7.05 2.28 -6.63
CA LEU A 203 6.63 2.68 -5.30
C LEU A 203 5.18 3.16 -5.37
N ARG A 204 4.36 2.73 -4.41
CA ARG A 204 3.04 3.31 -4.14
C ARG A 204 3.19 4.25 -2.95
N PHE A 205 2.77 5.49 -3.10
CA PHE A 205 2.93 6.53 -2.08
C PHE A 205 1.61 6.72 -1.34
N ASP A 206 1.65 6.38 -0.05
CA ASP A 206 0.52 6.47 0.87
C ASP A 206 0.08 7.90 1.12
N ALA A 207 -1.24 8.10 1.10
CA ALA A 207 -1.98 9.29 1.48
C ALA A 207 -1.26 10.62 1.13
N VAL A 208 -0.84 10.79 -0.13
CA VAL A 208 -0.07 12.00 -0.50
C VAL A 208 -0.88 13.29 -0.40
N HIS A 209 -2.20 13.18 -0.27
CA HIS A 209 -3.09 14.29 0.06
C HIS A 209 -2.74 14.91 1.44
N ALA A 210 -2.24 14.12 2.40
CA ALA A 210 -1.80 14.57 3.72
C ALA A 210 -0.42 15.25 3.73
N ILE A 211 0.39 15.10 2.67
CA ILE A 211 1.67 15.83 2.53
C ILE A 211 1.38 17.27 2.14
N SER A 212 1.71 18.24 2.98
CA SER A 212 1.33 19.64 2.78
C SER A 212 2.11 20.32 1.64
N GLU A 213 3.42 20.15 1.61
CA GLU A 213 4.31 20.73 0.61
C GLU A 213 4.27 19.92 -0.70
N LYS A 214 3.29 20.18 -1.56
CA LYS A 214 3.10 19.41 -2.81
C LYS A 214 4.29 19.49 -3.78
N ASP A 215 5.11 20.53 -3.70
CA ASP A 215 6.35 20.67 -4.46
C ASP A 215 7.42 19.63 -4.05
N PHE A 216 7.31 19.02 -2.86
CA PHE A 216 8.10 17.85 -2.48
C PHE A 216 7.87 16.67 -3.40
N LEU A 217 6.60 16.38 -3.73
CA LEU A 217 6.26 15.25 -4.61
C LEU A 217 6.87 15.42 -6.01
N ILE A 218 6.89 16.67 -6.49
CA ILE A 218 7.51 17.04 -7.78
C ILE A 218 9.02 16.80 -7.72
N GLU A 219 9.72 17.35 -6.72
CA GLU A 219 11.17 17.16 -6.56
C GLU A 219 11.54 15.67 -6.42
N LEU A 220 10.75 14.91 -5.65
CA LEU A 220 10.93 13.48 -5.46
C LEU A 220 10.86 12.73 -6.79
N ALA A 221 9.78 12.94 -7.56
CA ALA A 221 9.60 12.28 -8.85
C ALA A 221 10.69 12.67 -9.84
N GLU A 222 10.98 13.97 -9.98
CA GLU A 222 12.05 14.46 -10.87
C GLU A 222 13.42 13.87 -10.51
N THR A 223 13.74 13.80 -9.21
CA THR A 223 15.01 13.23 -8.75
C THR A 223 15.11 11.74 -9.06
N ILE A 224 14.04 10.97 -8.85
CA ILE A 224 13.99 9.54 -9.19
C ILE A 224 14.19 9.34 -10.70
N ARG A 225 13.46 10.10 -11.53
CA ARG A 225 13.53 10.02 -13.00
C ARG A 225 14.90 10.41 -13.55
N ALA A 226 15.55 11.40 -12.94
CA ALA A 226 16.89 11.83 -13.33
C ALA A 226 17.99 10.83 -12.93
N ARG A 227 17.78 10.09 -11.83
CA ARG A 227 18.80 9.22 -11.24
C ARG A 227 18.75 7.79 -11.76
N ILE A 228 17.56 7.28 -12.07
CA ILE A 228 17.40 5.91 -12.56
C ILE A 228 17.50 5.89 -14.08
N ALA A 229 18.29 4.94 -14.59
CA ALA A 229 18.54 4.81 -16.01
C ALA A 229 17.24 4.51 -16.79
N PRO A 230 17.02 5.14 -17.96
CA PRO A 230 15.74 5.09 -18.68
C PRO A 230 15.37 3.70 -19.20
N GLU A 231 16.35 2.79 -19.35
CA GLU A 231 16.11 1.38 -19.67
C GLU A 231 15.43 0.61 -18.54
N ARG A 232 15.44 1.13 -17.30
CA ARG A 232 14.75 0.54 -16.16
C ARG A 232 13.37 1.16 -16.02
N HIS A 233 12.34 0.35 -16.25
CA HIS A 233 10.95 0.76 -16.10
C HIS A 233 10.57 0.95 -14.63
N ILE A 234 10.58 2.20 -14.15
CA ILE A 234 10.17 2.58 -12.80
C ILE A 234 8.77 3.17 -12.82
N HIS A 235 7.87 2.64 -11.99
CA HIS A 235 6.50 3.11 -11.91
C HIS A 235 6.22 3.74 -10.54
N LEU A 236 5.69 4.96 -10.53
CA LEU A 236 5.37 5.68 -9.29
C LEU A 236 3.86 5.83 -9.22
N VAL A 237 3.23 5.29 -8.18
CA VAL A 237 1.77 5.22 -8.03
C VAL A 237 1.35 6.03 -6.81
N LEU A 238 0.33 6.86 -6.93
CA LEU A 238 -0.16 7.70 -5.84
C LEU A 238 -1.42 7.12 -5.21
N GLU A 239 -1.54 7.22 -3.89
CA GLU A 239 -2.82 7.25 -3.20
C GLU A 239 -3.18 8.70 -2.84
N ASN A 240 -4.25 9.22 -3.42
CA ASN A 240 -4.55 10.65 -3.33
C ASN A 240 -6.06 10.93 -3.46
N GLU A 241 -6.71 11.17 -2.32
CA GLU A 241 -8.12 11.56 -2.28
C GLU A 241 -8.42 12.88 -3.01
N GLY A 242 -7.40 13.72 -3.22
CA GLY A 242 -7.52 15.02 -3.85
C GLY A 242 -7.83 14.98 -5.34
N ASN A 243 -7.74 13.82 -6.02
CA ASN A 243 -7.94 13.67 -7.46
C ASN A 243 -7.14 14.69 -8.29
N THR A 244 -5.86 14.88 -7.92
CA THR A 244 -4.97 15.89 -8.50
C THR A 244 -4.35 15.38 -9.81
N ALA A 245 -5.08 15.53 -10.92
CA ALA A 245 -4.68 15.07 -12.24
C ALA A 245 -3.32 15.65 -12.71
N SER A 246 -2.96 16.85 -12.27
CA SER A 246 -1.71 17.53 -12.62
C SER A 246 -0.43 16.87 -12.09
N LEU A 247 -0.53 15.94 -11.12
CA LEU A 247 0.61 15.12 -10.68
C LEU A 247 0.89 13.92 -11.60
N LEU A 248 -0.04 13.60 -12.50
CA LEU A 248 -0.01 12.40 -13.33
C LEU A 248 0.58 12.70 -14.70
N SER A 249 1.78 12.17 -14.95
CA SER A 249 2.45 12.25 -16.25
C SER A 249 3.53 11.18 -16.36
N THR A 250 3.99 10.90 -17.57
CA THR A 250 5.09 9.96 -17.79
C THR A 250 6.40 10.40 -17.13
N ASP A 251 6.56 11.71 -16.93
CA ASP A 251 7.78 12.31 -16.40
C ASP A 251 7.71 12.52 -14.87
N GLN A 252 6.56 12.27 -14.25
CA GLN A 252 6.36 12.36 -12.81
C GLN A 252 5.74 11.06 -12.27
N PHE A 253 4.53 11.11 -11.71
CA PHE A 253 3.82 9.93 -11.21
C PHE A 253 3.07 9.24 -12.34
N THR A 254 3.28 7.93 -12.44
CA THR A 254 2.82 7.08 -13.52
C THR A 254 1.29 6.87 -13.47
N ALA A 255 0.74 6.72 -12.27
CA ALA A 255 -0.68 6.48 -12.05
C ALA A 255 -1.13 6.86 -10.64
N GLN A 256 -2.44 6.83 -10.41
CA GLN A 256 -3.07 6.99 -9.10
C GLN A 256 -4.05 5.85 -8.85
N TRP A 257 -4.13 5.38 -7.61
CA TRP A 257 -5.31 4.68 -7.11
C TRP A 257 -6.56 5.54 -7.31
N ASN A 258 -7.59 4.92 -7.87
CA ASN A 258 -8.84 5.59 -8.24
C ASN A 258 -9.99 5.10 -7.37
N ASP A 259 -10.03 5.54 -6.12
CA ASP A 259 -11.09 5.20 -5.15
C ASP A 259 -12.48 5.61 -5.64
N ASP A 260 -12.60 6.60 -6.54
CA ASP A 260 -13.88 6.92 -7.18
C ASP A 260 -14.46 5.71 -7.94
N TRP A 261 -13.60 4.92 -8.59
CA TRP A 261 -13.99 3.68 -9.26
C TRP A 261 -14.51 2.65 -8.25
N HIS A 262 -13.77 2.45 -7.16
CA HIS A 262 -14.14 1.52 -6.11
C HIS A 262 -15.47 1.92 -5.47
N ASN A 263 -15.57 3.17 -5.02
CA ASN A 263 -16.69 3.64 -4.21
C ASN A 263 -18.01 3.59 -4.97
N VAL A 264 -18.01 3.96 -6.26
CA VAL A 264 -19.22 3.85 -7.08
C VAL A 264 -19.60 2.39 -7.35
N MET A 265 -18.61 1.51 -7.53
CA MET A 265 -18.85 0.08 -7.71
C MET A 265 -19.40 -0.57 -6.44
N HIS A 266 -18.86 -0.23 -5.28
CA HIS A 266 -19.33 -0.72 -3.98
C HIS A 266 -20.78 -0.34 -3.75
N VAL A 267 -21.14 0.93 -3.94
CA VAL A 267 -22.53 1.41 -3.84
C VAL A 267 -23.46 0.62 -4.76
N LEU A 268 -23.05 0.36 -6.01
CA LEU A 268 -23.86 -0.40 -6.97
C LEU A 268 -24.00 -1.88 -6.59
N LEU A 269 -23.01 -2.46 -5.90
CA LEU A 269 -22.99 -3.87 -5.51
C LEU A 269 -23.69 -4.16 -4.19
N THR A 270 -23.59 -3.25 -3.22
CA THR A 270 -24.03 -3.48 -1.83
C THR A 270 -25.23 -2.62 -1.44
N GLY A 271 -25.42 -1.48 -2.11
CA GLY A 271 -26.42 -0.48 -1.73
C GLY A 271 -26.07 0.29 -0.45
N GLU A 272 -24.85 0.14 0.08
CA GLU A 272 -24.37 0.90 1.24
C GLU A 272 -24.24 2.40 0.90
N GLN A 273 -24.55 3.27 1.88
CA GLN A 273 -24.64 4.72 1.67
C GLN A 273 -23.95 5.55 2.78
N GLU A 274 -23.38 4.88 3.77
CA GLU A 274 -22.77 5.51 4.95
C GLU A 274 -21.32 5.95 4.67
N GLY A 275 -20.79 6.87 5.48
CA GLY A 275 -19.41 7.35 5.33
C GLY A 275 -19.15 8.07 4.01
N TYR A 276 -18.04 7.76 3.35
CA TYR A 276 -17.68 8.36 2.05
C TYR A 276 -18.53 7.80 0.89
N TYR A 277 -19.25 6.68 1.05
CA TYR A 277 -20.11 6.15 -0.01
C TYR A 277 -21.28 7.08 -0.35
N SER A 278 -21.71 7.94 0.58
CA SER A 278 -22.79 8.91 0.35
C SER A 278 -22.54 9.81 -0.86
N ASP A 279 -21.27 10.11 -1.16
CA ASP A 279 -20.86 10.93 -2.31
C ASP A 279 -21.15 10.27 -3.67
N PHE A 280 -21.41 8.96 -3.70
CA PHE A 280 -21.54 8.15 -4.91
C PHE A 280 -22.94 7.57 -5.14
N VAL A 281 -23.86 7.71 -4.17
CA VAL A 281 -25.24 7.19 -4.23
C VAL A 281 -26.03 7.84 -5.36
N ASP A 282 -26.05 9.17 -5.39
CA ASP A 282 -26.80 9.91 -6.38
C ASP A 282 -26.16 9.76 -7.76
N ASN A 283 -26.95 9.27 -8.72
CA ASN A 283 -26.51 9.03 -10.10
C ASN A 283 -25.32 8.05 -10.19
N ALA A 284 -25.27 7.01 -9.34
CA ALA A 284 -24.20 6.01 -9.33
C ALA A 284 -23.87 5.46 -10.74
N THR A 285 -24.86 5.09 -11.56
CA THR A 285 -24.60 4.59 -12.92
C THR A 285 -23.99 5.66 -13.86
N PRO A 286 -24.54 6.88 -13.98
CA PRO A 286 -23.85 7.97 -14.68
C PRO A 286 -22.44 8.28 -14.16
N ARG A 287 -22.23 8.20 -12.85
CA ARG A 287 -20.90 8.41 -12.22
C ARG A 287 -19.92 7.32 -12.63
N LEU A 288 -20.33 6.04 -12.63
CA LEU A 288 -19.52 4.95 -13.15
C LEU A 288 -19.19 5.14 -14.63
N ALA A 289 -20.16 5.59 -15.45
CA ALA A 289 -19.91 5.88 -16.86
C ALA A 289 -18.84 6.98 -17.03
N ARG A 290 -18.93 8.07 -16.25
CA ARG A 290 -17.92 9.14 -16.21
C ARG A 290 -16.56 8.61 -15.80
N CYS A 291 -16.50 7.82 -14.72
CA CYS A 291 -15.26 7.19 -14.26
C CYS A 291 -14.59 6.39 -15.37
N LEU A 292 -15.34 5.49 -16.02
CA LEU A 292 -14.83 4.65 -17.10
C LEU A 292 -14.36 5.45 -18.32
N SER A 293 -14.96 6.62 -18.60
CA SER A 293 -14.60 7.46 -19.76
C SER A 293 -13.52 8.50 -19.48
N GLU A 294 -13.43 9.01 -18.25
CA GLU A 294 -12.63 10.20 -17.91
C GLU A 294 -11.63 9.96 -16.77
N GLY A 295 -11.65 8.80 -16.12
CA GLY A 295 -10.82 8.52 -14.95
C GLY A 295 -11.52 8.85 -13.64
N PHE A 296 -11.43 10.09 -13.18
CA PHE A 296 -12.04 10.51 -11.91
C PHE A 296 -13.53 10.83 -12.05
N ILE A 297 -14.30 10.60 -10.98
CA ILE A 297 -15.69 11.03 -10.89
C ILE A 297 -15.76 12.48 -10.44
N PHE A 298 -14.96 12.85 -9.45
CA PHE A 298 -14.84 14.22 -8.95
C PHE A 298 -13.71 14.94 -9.69
N GLN A 299 -14.05 15.99 -10.45
CA GLN A 299 -13.12 16.76 -11.27
C GLN A 299 -13.32 18.28 -11.11
N GLY A 300 -13.53 18.73 -9.88
CA GLY A 300 -13.92 20.10 -9.50
C GLY A 300 -15.35 20.17 -8.95
N ASP A 301 -16.02 19.02 -8.84
CA ASP A 301 -17.34 18.88 -8.25
C ASP A 301 -17.28 19.10 -6.73
N THR A 302 -18.37 19.60 -6.15
CA THR A 302 -18.49 19.79 -4.69
C THR A 302 -18.70 18.45 -3.99
N SER A 303 -17.84 18.12 -3.03
CA SER A 303 -17.97 16.95 -2.13
C SER A 303 -19.05 17.14 -1.06
N ARG A 304 -19.40 16.08 -0.31
CA ARG A 304 -20.28 16.14 0.88
C ARG A 304 -19.86 17.19 1.92
N HIS A 305 -18.58 17.57 1.96
CA HIS A 305 -18.06 18.59 2.87
C HIS A 305 -18.18 20.02 2.34
N GLY A 306 -18.77 20.23 1.15
CA GLY A 306 -18.94 21.54 0.55
C GLY A 306 -17.68 22.11 -0.11
N HIS A 307 -16.61 21.31 -0.19
CA HIS A 307 -15.35 21.69 -0.85
C HIS A 307 -15.26 21.10 -2.26
N SER A 308 -14.66 21.87 -3.17
CA SER A 308 -14.31 21.37 -4.50
C SER A 308 -13.29 20.24 -4.39
N ARG A 309 -13.53 19.13 -5.12
CA ARG A 309 -12.65 17.96 -5.14
C ARG A 309 -12.27 17.62 -6.58
N GLY A 310 -10.97 17.44 -6.81
CA GLY A 310 -10.41 16.93 -8.06
C GLY A 310 -10.18 17.95 -9.16
N GLU A 311 -9.47 17.49 -10.18
CA GLU A 311 -9.13 18.22 -11.40
C GLU A 311 -9.66 17.50 -12.65
N PRO A 312 -9.91 18.20 -13.77
CA PRO A 312 -10.27 17.57 -15.04
C PRO A 312 -9.27 16.50 -15.45
N SER A 313 -9.73 15.26 -15.69
CA SER A 313 -8.87 14.10 -15.92
C SER A 313 -9.06 13.41 -17.28
N ALA A 314 -10.05 13.84 -18.08
CA ALA A 314 -10.36 13.23 -19.37
C ALA A 314 -9.22 13.25 -20.42
N HIS A 315 -8.18 14.06 -20.17
CA HIS A 315 -7.00 14.17 -21.03
C HIS A 315 -5.92 13.13 -20.70
N LEU A 316 -6.01 12.47 -19.54
CA LEU A 316 -5.06 11.45 -19.10
C LEU A 316 -5.35 10.10 -19.80
N PRO A 317 -4.32 9.28 -20.05
CA PRO A 317 -4.54 7.93 -20.56
C PRO A 317 -5.27 7.08 -19.51
N PRO A 318 -6.06 6.06 -19.89
CA PRO A 318 -6.74 5.19 -18.94
C PRO A 318 -5.76 4.44 -18.02
N THR A 319 -4.52 4.25 -18.46
CA THR A 319 -3.45 3.64 -17.65
C THR A 319 -2.98 4.54 -16.50
N ALA A 320 -3.36 5.81 -16.44
CA ALA A 320 -3.07 6.68 -15.30
C ALA A 320 -3.92 6.37 -14.06
N PHE A 321 -4.89 5.46 -14.18
CA PHE A 321 -5.82 5.09 -13.11
C PHE A 321 -5.67 3.61 -12.76
N VAL A 322 -5.44 3.34 -11.48
CA VAL A 322 -5.48 2.00 -10.89
C VAL A 322 -6.88 1.78 -10.33
N ALA A 323 -7.61 0.83 -10.91
CA ALA A 323 -8.95 0.44 -10.49
C ALA A 323 -8.89 -0.84 -9.64
N PHE A 324 -9.74 -0.94 -8.63
CA PHE A 324 -9.80 -2.11 -7.74
C PHE A 324 -11.21 -2.28 -7.17
N LEU A 325 -11.60 -3.54 -7.00
CA LEU A 325 -12.80 -3.90 -6.24
C LEU A 325 -12.51 -4.03 -4.76
N GLN A 326 -11.30 -4.46 -4.40
CA GLN A 326 -10.84 -4.58 -3.04
C GLN A 326 -9.36 -4.20 -2.99
N ASN A 327 -8.97 -3.62 -1.87
CA ASN A 327 -7.59 -3.46 -1.41
C ASN A 327 -7.62 -3.63 0.12
N HIS A 328 -6.48 -3.37 0.78
CA HIS A 328 -6.39 -3.45 2.24
C HIS A 328 -7.36 -2.48 2.96
N ASP A 329 -7.47 -1.23 2.52
CA ASP A 329 -8.35 -0.21 3.13
C ASP A 329 -9.82 -0.55 2.96
N GLN A 330 -10.25 -0.80 1.72
CA GLN A 330 -11.65 -1.02 1.37
C GLN A 330 -12.21 -2.30 1.99
N THR A 331 -11.34 -3.26 2.32
CA THR A 331 -11.68 -4.43 3.12
C THR A 331 -11.58 -4.15 4.61
N GLY A 332 -10.42 -3.68 5.06
CA GLY A 332 -10.02 -3.66 6.47
C GLY A 332 -10.47 -2.44 7.26
N ASN A 333 -10.81 -1.33 6.61
CA ASN A 333 -11.44 -0.17 7.26
C ASN A 333 -12.91 -0.43 7.59
N ARG A 334 -13.45 -1.59 7.20
CA ARG A 334 -14.74 -2.07 7.71
C ARG A 334 -14.58 -2.63 9.11
N ALA A 335 -15.57 -2.41 9.97
CA ALA A 335 -15.57 -2.88 11.36
C ALA A 335 -15.27 -4.39 11.51
N LEU A 336 -15.75 -5.20 10.56
CA LEU A 336 -15.58 -6.66 10.54
C LEU A 336 -14.68 -7.17 9.41
N GLY A 337 -13.99 -6.28 8.69
CA GLY A 337 -13.03 -6.65 7.64
C GLY A 337 -13.64 -7.45 6.48
N GLU A 338 -14.94 -7.27 6.20
CA GLU A 338 -15.67 -8.12 5.26
C GLU A 338 -15.25 -7.87 3.81
N ARG A 339 -15.06 -8.96 3.06
CA ARG A 339 -14.80 -8.92 1.62
C ARG A 339 -16.08 -8.76 0.83
N LEU A 340 -15.99 -8.22 -0.39
CA LEU A 340 -17.14 -8.08 -1.29
C LEU A 340 -17.83 -9.43 -1.57
N SER A 341 -17.10 -10.54 -1.57
CA SER A 341 -17.67 -11.89 -1.72
C SER A 341 -18.62 -12.33 -0.58
N VAL A 342 -18.67 -11.56 0.51
CA VAL A 342 -19.62 -11.71 1.62
C VAL A 342 -20.73 -10.66 1.54
N LEU A 343 -20.46 -9.48 0.98
CA LEU A 343 -21.34 -8.32 0.98
C LEU A 343 -22.30 -8.26 -0.22
N THR A 344 -21.98 -8.91 -1.34
CA THR A 344 -22.83 -8.91 -2.55
C THR A 344 -23.03 -10.32 -3.09
N ASP A 345 -24.00 -10.48 -3.99
CA ASP A 345 -24.28 -11.75 -4.63
C ASP A 345 -23.20 -12.12 -5.69
N ALA A 346 -23.08 -13.41 -5.96
CA ALA A 346 -22.02 -13.93 -6.82
C ALA A 346 -22.13 -13.50 -8.29
N GLU A 347 -23.34 -13.18 -8.79
CA GLU A 347 -23.53 -12.75 -10.18
C GLU A 347 -23.16 -11.29 -10.36
N SER A 348 -23.55 -10.43 -9.41
CA SER A 348 -23.16 -9.01 -9.37
C SER A 348 -21.65 -8.86 -9.23
N LEU A 349 -21.02 -9.59 -8.29
CA LEU A 349 -19.57 -9.57 -8.13
C LEU A 349 -18.87 -10.06 -9.39
N ALA A 350 -19.37 -11.12 -10.02
CA ALA A 350 -18.84 -11.62 -11.28
C ALA A 350 -18.88 -10.58 -12.40
N ALA A 351 -19.97 -9.82 -12.53
CA ALA A 351 -20.09 -8.76 -13.51
C ALA A 351 -19.10 -7.62 -13.24
N ALA A 352 -18.93 -7.24 -11.98
CA ALA A 352 -17.94 -6.26 -11.55
C ALA A 352 -16.50 -6.72 -11.83
N THR A 353 -16.16 -7.99 -11.59
CA THR A 353 -14.83 -8.56 -11.93
C THR A 353 -14.57 -8.49 -13.43
N VAL A 354 -15.58 -8.76 -14.27
CA VAL A 354 -15.44 -8.62 -15.74
C VAL A 354 -15.13 -7.17 -16.10
N LEU A 355 -15.85 -6.22 -15.50
CA LEU A 355 -15.62 -4.80 -15.74
C LEU A 355 -14.21 -4.37 -15.31
N LEU A 356 -13.76 -4.77 -14.11
CA LEU A 356 -12.41 -4.48 -13.60
C LEU A 356 -11.33 -5.00 -14.56
N LEU A 357 -11.35 -6.30 -14.86
CA LEU A 357 -10.24 -6.96 -15.55
C LEU A 357 -10.20 -6.64 -17.06
N LEU A 358 -11.34 -6.29 -17.67
CA LEU A 358 -11.42 -5.94 -19.09
C LEU A 358 -11.52 -4.43 -19.36
N SER A 359 -11.56 -3.60 -18.32
CA SER A 359 -11.39 -2.14 -18.42
C SER A 359 -9.98 -1.79 -18.93
N PRO A 360 -9.79 -0.68 -19.69
CA PRO A 360 -8.47 -0.21 -20.09
C PRO A 360 -7.63 0.34 -18.92
N MET A 361 -8.23 0.60 -17.76
CA MET A 361 -7.52 0.99 -16.53
C MET A 361 -6.62 -0.14 -16.02
N VAL A 362 -5.65 0.17 -15.17
CA VAL A 362 -4.76 -0.82 -14.55
C VAL A 362 -5.51 -1.48 -13.39
N PRO A 363 -5.75 -2.80 -13.40
CA PRO A 363 -6.44 -3.46 -12.31
C PRO A 363 -5.47 -3.77 -11.16
N LEU A 364 -5.96 -3.60 -9.94
CA LEU A 364 -5.36 -4.13 -8.72
C LEU A 364 -6.32 -5.18 -8.11
N LEU A 365 -5.73 -6.30 -7.71
CA LEU A 365 -6.38 -7.38 -6.98
C LEU A 365 -5.85 -7.44 -5.56
N PHE A 366 -6.72 -7.68 -4.58
CA PHE A 366 -6.29 -7.91 -3.20
C PHE A 366 -6.16 -9.40 -2.89
N MET A 367 -5.16 -9.78 -2.11
CA MET A 367 -4.85 -11.19 -1.83
C MET A 367 -6.08 -12.02 -1.43
N GLY A 368 -6.36 -13.07 -2.21
CA GLY A 368 -7.51 -13.97 -2.01
C GLY A 368 -8.81 -13.57 -2.70
N GLU A 369 -8.86 -12.41 -3.35
CA GLU A 369 -9.99 -12.02 -4.18
C GLU A 369 -10.25 -13.01 -5.33
N GLU A 370 -9.20 -13.52 -5.96
CA GLU A 370 -9.30 -14.27 -7.22
C GLU A 370 -10.00 -15.62 -7.08
N TRP A 371 -10.03 -16.18 -5.87
CA TRP A 371 -10.83 -17.37 -5.57
C TRP A 371 -12.10 -17.03 -4.81
N GLY A 372 -12.34 -15.76 -4.44
CA GLY A 372 -13.49 -15.32 -3.64
C GLY A 372 -13.36 -15.70 -2.17
N SER A 373 -12.17 -15.48 -1.58
CA SER A 373 -11.94 -15.71 -0.15
C SER A 373 -13.02 -15.04 0.69
N LYS A 374 -13.55 -15.77 1.68
CA LYS A 374 -14.51 -15.23 2.65
C LYS A 374 -13.86 -14.86 3.98
N ARG A 375 -12.56 -15.16 4.15
CA ARG A 375 -11.83 -14.74 5.34
C ARG A 375 -11.70 -13.22 5.33
N PRO A 376 -11.96 -12.55 6.47
CA PRO A 376 -11.84 -11.10 6.51
C PRO A 376 -10.39 -10.67 6.31
N PHE A 377 -10.18 -9.38 6.14
CA PHE A 377 -8.88 -8.76 6.42
C PHE A 377 -9.15 -7.66 7.44
N LEU A 378 -8.76 -7.89 8.69
CA LEU A 378 -9.06 -7.03 9.82
C LEU A 378 -7.92 -6.05 10.06
N PHE A 379 -8.23 -4.92 10.70
CA PHE A 379 -7.20 -4.06 11.27
C PHE A 379 -6.57 -4.75 12.48
N PHE A 380 -5.27 -5.05 12.40
CA PHE A 380 -4.52 -5.72 13.47
C PHE A 380 -3.22 -4.97 13.75
N THR A 381 -2.84 -4.94 15.03
CA THR A 381 -1.62 -4.31 15.54
C THR A 381 -1.01 -5.16 16.67
N GLU A 382 0.20 -4.82 17.11
CA GLU A 382 0.83 -5.39 18.29
C GLU A 382 1.55 -4.28 19.06
N HIS A 383 0.79 -3.52 19.86
CA HIS A 383 1.36 -2.46 20.69
C HIS A 383 1.53 -2.88 22.15
N ASN A 384 2.26 -2.05 22.91
CA ASN A 384 2.30 -2.12 24.37
C ASN A 384 0.91 -1.90 25.00
N GLU A 385 0.73 -2.26 26.27
CA GLU A 385 -0.59 -2.30 26.94
C GLU A 385 -1.36 -0.97 26.90
N GLU A 386 -0.67 0.16 27.11
CA GLU A 386 -1.28 1.49 27.13
C GLU A 386 -1.80 1.87 25.74
N LEU A 387 -0.95 1.76 24.71
CA LEU A 387 -1.32 2.07 23.34
C LEU A 387 -2.34 1.06 22.79
N ALA A 388 -2.25 -0.21 23.18
CA ALA A 388 -3.21 -1.25 22.80
C ALA A 388 -4.63 -0.96 23.32
N GLN A 389 -4.76 -0.35 24.51
CA GLN A 389 -6.05 0.10 25.00
C GLN A 389 -6.57 1.28 24.17
N ALA A 390 -5.74 2.30 23.93
CA ALA A 390 -6.12 3.48 23.17
C ALA A 390 -6.55 3.14 21.73
N VAL A 391 -5.80 2.29 21.04
CA VAL A 391 -6.11 1.83 19.67
C VAL A 391 -7.45 1.08 19.63
N ARG A 392 -7.72 0.20 20.59
CA ARG A 392 -8.98 -0.55 20.68
C ARG A 392 -10.18 0.34 20.92
N GLU A 393 -10.05 1.31 21.82
CA GLU A 393 -11.11 2.28 22.12
C GLU A 393 -11.33 3.23 20.94
N GLY A 394 -10.26 3.73 20.32
CA GLY A 394 -10.31 4.57 19.12
C GLY A 394 -11.01 3.86 17.96
N ARG A 395 -10.64 2.61 17.69
CA ARG A 395 -11.27 1.80 16.64
C ARG A 395 -12.77 1.60 16.88
N ARG A 396 -13.19 1.37 18.13
CA ARG A 396 -14.62 1.24 18.45
C ARG A 396 -15.39 2.56 18.34
N ALA A 397 -14.73 3.67 18.66
CA ALA A 397 -15.32 5.01 18.56
C ALA A 397 -15.54 5.43 17.10
N GLU A 398 -14.63 5.04 16.19
CA GLU A 398 -14.72 5.32 14.74
C GLU A 398 -16.04 4.80 14.14
N PHE A 399 -16.54 3.65 14.62
CA PHE A 399 -17.80 3.06 14.13
C PHE A 399 -19.03 3.47 14.94
N ALA A 400 -18.92 4.37 15.91
CA ALA A 400 -20.06 4.73 16.77
C ALA A 400 -21.22 5.39 16.02
N ASP A 401 -20.94 6.02 14.86
CA ASP A 401 -21.94 6.69 14.02
C ASP A 401 -22.56 5.76 12.95
N PHE A 402 -22.08 4.52 12.81
CA PHE A 402 -22.62 3.56 11.84
C PHE A 402 -23.86 2.88 12.40
N SER A 403 -24.91 2.75 11.58
CA SER A 403 -26.22 2.25 12.04
C SER A 403 -26.15 0.84 12.66
N ALA A 404 -25.24 0.00 12.17
CA ALA A 404 -24.99 -1.35 12.69
C ALA A 404 -24.32 -1.39 14.07
N PHE A 405 -23.72 -0.29 14.53
CA PHE A 405 -22.89 -0.22 15.74
C PHE A 405 -23.35 0.89 16.71
N LEU A 406 -24.61 1.31 16.64
CA LEU A 406 -25.18 2.33 17.52
C LEU A 406 -25.27 1.86 18.99
N ASP A 407 -25.52 0.57 19.22
CA ASP A 407 -25.54 -0.01 20.56
C ASP A 407 -24.17 -0.52 21.00
N GLU A 408 -23.92 -0.45 22.31
CA GLU A 408 -22.62 -0.80 22.91
C GLU A 408 -22.27 -2.28 22.73
N LYS A 409 -23.25 -3.19 22.73
CA LYS A 409 -23.01 -4.63 22.56
C LYS A 409 -22.57 -4.97 21.14
N SER A 410 -23.08 -4.26 20.15
CA SER A 410 -22.61 -4.40 18.76
C SER A 410 -21.20 -3.86 18.59
N ARG A 411 -20.81 -2.77 19.27
CA ARG A 411 -19.43 -2.27 19.29
C ARG A 411 -18.44 -3.22 19.98
N GLU A 412 -18.89 -3.94 21.01
CA GLU A 412 -18.07 -4.97 21.66
C GLU A 412 -17.70 -6.13 20.72
N GLN A 413 -18.46 -6.36 19.64
CA GLN A 413 -18.18 -7.39 18.64
C GLN A 413 -17.08 -6.98 17.64
N ILE A 414 -16.71 -5.69 17.59
CA ILE A 414 -15.59 -5.23 16.75
C ILE A 414 -14.32 -5.93 17.25
N PRO A 415 -13.61 -6.70 16.38
CA PRO A 415 -12.42 -7.43 16.76
C PRO A 415 -11.37 -6.50 17.37
N ASP A 416 -10.76 -6.95 18.46
CA ASP A 416 -9.67 -6.23 19.10
C ASP A 416 -8.42 -6.24 18.20
N PRO A 417 -7.92 -5.08 17.74
CA PRO A 417 -6.77 -5.03 16.84
C PRO A 417 -5.52 -5.72 17.41
N ASN A 418 -5.34 -5.71 18.73
CA ASN A 418 -4.15 -6.26 19.39
C ASN A 418 -4.25 -7.77 19.69
N ALA A 419 -5.42 -8.38 19.47
CA ALA A 419 -5.61 -9.81 19.68
C ALA A 419 -4.97 -10.62 18.55
N LEU A 420 -4.18 -11.64 18.90
CA LEU A 420 -3.58 -12.55 17.92
C LEU A 420 -4.62 -13.17 16.96
N THR A 421 -5.82 -13.48 17.46
CA THR A 421 -6.91 -14.04 16.66
C THR A 421 -7.37 -13.12 15.53
N THR A 422 -7.22 -11.79 15.69
CA THR A 422 -7.57 -10.79 14.66
C THR A 422 -6.60 -10.87 13.48
N PHE A 423 -5.31 -11.02 13.75
CA PHE A 423 -4.30 -11.29 12.74
C PHE A 423 -4.51 -12.67 12.09
N GLU A 424 -4.68 -13.73 12.87
CA GLU A 424 -4.86 -15.10 12.36
C GLU A 424 -6.10 -15.23 11.46
N ALA A 425 -7.20 -14.54 11.80
CA ALA A 425 -8.40 -14.49 10.97
C ALA A 425 -8.18 -13.81 9.61
N SER A 426 -7.17 -12.94 9.52
CA SER A 426 -6.82 -12.17 8.33
C SER A 426 -5.89 -12.92 7.36
N ILE A 427 -5.38 -14.10 7.75
CA ILE A 427 -4.52 -14.93 6.90
C ILE A 427 -5.38 -15.60 5.82
N PRO A 428 -5.14 -15.32 4.52
CA PRO A 428 -5.88 -15.96 3.44
C PRO A 428 -5.57 -17.46 3.36
N ASP A 429 -6.59 -18.25 3.09
CA ASP A 429 -6.45 -19.70 2.92
C ASP A 429 -6.19 -20.02 1.46
N PHE A 430 -4.92 -20.17 1.09
CA PHE A 430 -4.57 -20.50 -0.28
C PHE A 430 -4.99 -21.93 -0.65
N ASP A 431 -5.00 -22.88 0.29
CA ASP A 431 -5.22 -24.29 -0.02
C ASP A 431 -6.66 -24.58 -0.48
N VAL A 432 -7.63 -23.79 -0.01
CA VAL A 432 -9.03 -23.95 -0.42
C VAL A 432 -9.31 -23.50 -1.86
N ARG A 433 -8.41 -22.74 -2.49
CA ARG A 433 -8.64 -22.10 -3.81
C ARG A 433 -8.98 -23.09 -4.93
N GLU A 434 -8.49 -24.32 -4.84
CA GLU A 434 -8.73 -25.38 -5.84
C GLU A 434 -9.92 -26.30 -5.50
N THR A 435 -10.55 -26.10 -4.34
CA THR A 435 -11.75 -26.87 -3.97
C THR A 435 -12.95 -26.48 -4.85
N SER A 436 -13.94 -27.37 -4.95
CA SER A 436 -15.11 -27.18 -5.82
C SER A 436 -15.88 -25.88 -5.57
N SER A 437 -15.88 -25.39 -4.33
CA SER A 437 -16.60 -24.17 -3.93
C SER A 437 -15.96 -22.88 -4.46
N TYR A 438 -14.66 -22.89 -4.75
CA TYR A 438 -13.89 -21.71 -5.15
C TYR A 438 -13.34 -21.79 -6.58
N ALA A 439 -13.21 -23.01 -7.13
CA ALA A 439 -12.62 -23.27 -8.44
C ALA A 439 -13.29 -22.49 -9.58
N ALA A 440 -14.61 -22.27 -9.52
CA ALA A 440 -15.33 -21.51 -10.55
C ALA A 440 -14.95 -20.01 -10.55
N CYS A 441 -14.73 -19.42 -9.37
CA CYS A 441 -14.24 -18.04 -9.25
C CYS A 441 -12.81 -17.93 -9.80
N LEU A 442 -11.93 -18.82 -9.34
CA LEU A 442 -10.53 -18.86 -9.79
C LEU A 442 -10.40 -19.06 -11.30
N ALA A 443 -11.20 -19.96 -11.89
CA ALA A 443 -11.22 -20.17 -13.34
C ALA A 443 -11.68 -18.92 -14.11
N ARG A 444 -12.59 -18.14 -13.55
CA ARG A 444 -13.04 -16.87 -14.12
C ARG A 444 -11.91 -15.85 -14.14
N TYR A 445 -11.23 -15.63 -13.02
CA TYR A 445 -10.07 -14.72 -12.94
C TYR A 445 -8.97 -15.12 -13.92
N ARG A 446 -8.57 -16.40 -13.94
CA ARG A 446 -7.60 -16.92 -14.92
C ARG A 446 -8.02 -16.67 -16.36
N THR A 447 -9.31 -16.82 -16.68
CA THR A 447 -9.83 -16.57 -18.03
C THR A 447 -9.80 -15.09 -18.37
N LEU A 448 -10.25 -14.23 -17.47
CA LEU A 448 -10.29 -12.78 -17.68
C LEU A 448 -8.89 -12.17 -17.79
N LEU A 449 -7.93 -12.60 -16.98
CA LEU A 449 -6.53 -12.17 -17.10
C LEU A 449 -5.91 -12.61 -18.44
N LYS A 450 -6.18 -13.84 -18.89
CA LYS A 450 -5.76 -14.29 -20.24
C LYS A 450 -6.38 -13.43 -21.35
N LEU A 451 -7.68 -13.10 -21.23
CA LEU A 451 -8.36 -12.21 -22.19
C LEU A 451 -7.78 -10.80 -22.14
N ARG A 452 -7.48 -10.26 -20.96
CA ARG A 452 -6.83 -8.95 -20.78
C ARG A 452 -5.50 -8.90 -21.51
N HIS A 453 -4.61 -9.86 -21.26
CA HIS A 453 -3.30 -9.94 -21.91
C HIS A 453 -3.40 -10.08 -23.43
N ARG A 454 -4.38 -10.83 -23.93
CA ARG A 454 -4.55 -11.07 -25.36
C ARG A 454 -5.22 -9.91 -26.10
N HIS A 455 -6.17 -9.23 -25.47
CA HIS A 455 -7.08 -8.31 -26.14
C HIS A 455 -7.02 -6.87 -25.63
N ILE A 456 -6.78 -6.65 -24.34
CA ILE A 456 -6.76 -5.30 -23.77
C ILE A 456 -5.34 -4.72 -23.85
N VAL A 457 -4.36 -5.39 -23.24
CA VAL A 457 -2.97 -4.91 -23.13
C VAL A 457 -2.36 -4.44 -24.47
N PRO A 458 -2.50 -5.17 -25.60
CA PRO A 458 -1.93 -4.73 -26.88
C PRO A 458 -2.52 -3.42 -27.43
N ARG A 459 -3.70 -3.00 -26.95
CA ARG A 459 -4.40 -1.77 -27.33
C ARG A 459 -4.13 -0.61 -26.37
N LEU A 460 -3.48 -0.87 -25.24
CA LEU A 460 -3.07 0.15 -24.26
C LEU A 460 -1.67 0.72 -24.54
N LYS A 461 -0.93 0.13 -25.50
CA LYS A 461 0.33 0.68 -25.96
C LYS A 461 0.09 2.09 -26.49
N ALA A 462 0.77 3.07 -25.89
CA ALA A 462 0.87 4.39 -26.52
C ALA A 462 1.45 4.20 -27.94
N PRO A 463 0.91 4.90 -28.96
CA PRO A 463 1.38 4.79 -30.33
C PRO A 463 2.87 5.14 -30.50
#